data_AF-A0A3G2JL04-F1
#
_entry.id   AF-A0A3G2JL04-F1
#
_cell.length_a   1.000
_cell.length_b   1.000
_cell.length_c   1.000
_cell.angle_alpha   90.00
_cell.angle_beta   90.00
_cell.angle_gamma   90.00
#
_symmetry.space_group_name_H-M   'P 1'
#
loop_
_entity.id
_entity.type
_entity.pdbx_description
1 polymer ?
#
loop_
_entity_poly.entity_id
_entity_poly.type
_entity_poly.pdbx_seq_one_letter_code
_entity_poly.pdbx_strand_id
1 'polypeptide(L)'
;MTHRTRAALSALALALTASLTPAAAATAAPDQDRRTAPADARPAPCTGEYQDDARLGPKHLPRSWEAPVGPLLRNYRRTGGLSATAFLARYWKDEDPQGPAGWKYPPNDGFAETNGHVDKHIEVLERGEDLDRFGSEYGSYLAPAGDRYAERALPPQNLNTRDPKYPCDYHRYLVEQPFPVWQGRIAPWFAQPGGGRQIKLDPALLNPGDGQRLNVRWLLDHGYLAPAAA
;
A
#
# COMPACT_ATOMS: atom_id res chain seq x y z
N MET A 1 42.41 77.78 -55.59
CA MET A 1 43.51 77.84 -56.58
C MET A 1 44.69 77.01 -56.08
N THR A 2 44.98 75.95 -56.84
CA THR A 2 46.27 75.27 -57.08
C THR A 2 47.51 76.16 -56.86
N HIS A 3 48.73 75.73 -56.56
CA HIS A 3 49.44 74.45 -56.36
C HIS A 3 50.84 74.85 -55.82
N ARG A 4 51.60 73.90 -55.25
CA ARG A 4 53.06 73.67 -55.46
C ARG A 4 53.56 72.62 -54.44
N THR A 5 53.85 71.36 -54.84
CA THR A 5 55.16 70.80 -55.28
C THR A 5 56.32 71.07 -54.31
N ARG A 6 57.26 70.20 -53.93
CA ARG A 6 57.80 68.86 -54.33
C ARG A 6 58.70 68.40 -53.14
N ALA A 7 58.67 67.15 -52.67
CA ALA A 7 59.61 66.03 -52.93
C ALA A 7 60.87 65.91 -52.04
N ALA A 8 61.31 64.63 -51.88
CA ALA A 8 62.54 64.04 -51.30
C ALA A 8 62.45 63.59 -49.80
N LEU A 9 62.37 62.28 -49.48
CA LEU A 9 63.43 61.23 -49.38
C LEU A 9 64.46 61.58 -48.27
N SER A 10 64.81 60.79 -47.25
CA SER A 10 64.77 59.34 -46.98
C SER A 10 65.04 59.13 -45.46
N ALA A 11 64.70 57.95 -44.91
CA ALA A 11 65.60 57.09 -44.13
C ALA A 11 64.85 56.18 -43.13
N LEU A 12 65.09 54.89 -43.35
CA LEU A 12 64.91 53.70 -42.53
C LEU A 12 65.14 53.89 -41.01
N ALA A 13 64.24 53.33 -40.19
CA ALA A 13 64.61 52.57 -38.99
C ALA A 13 63.41 51.73 -38.50
N LEU A 14 63.61 50.41 -38.48
CA LEU A 14 62.74 49.41 -37.89
C LEU A 14 62.69 49.58 -36.37
N ALA A 15 61.49 49.55 -35.79
CA ALA A 15 61.28 49.08 -34.43
C ALA A 15 59.96 48.29 -34.40
N LEU A 16 60.08 46.96 -34.35
CA LEU A 16 58.96 46.06 -34.06
C LEU A 16 58.58 46.22 -32.59
N THR A 17 57.38 46.72 -32.32
CA THR A 17 56.68 46.52 -31.05
C THR A 17 55.37 45.80 -31.33
N ALA A 18 55.41 44.47 -31.22
CA ALA A 18 54.21 43.65 -31.26
C ALA A 18 53.45 43.81 -29.93
N SER A 19 52.35 44.55 -29.97
CA SER A 19 51.38 44.63 -28.88
C SER A 19 50.55 43.35 -28.85
N LEU A 20 50.88 42.46 -27.90
CA LEU A 20 50.03 41.31 -27.55
C LEU A 20 48.78 41.83 -26.83
N THR A 21 47.64 41.78 -27.50
CA THR A 21 46.34 41.94 -26.86
C THR A 21 46.03 40.66 -26.06
N PRO A 22 45.70 40.75 -24.77
CA PRO A 22 45.25 39.57 -24.03
C PRO A 22 43.88 39.14 -24.58
N ALA A 23 43.80 37.89 -25.04
CA ALA A 23 42.55 37.26 -25.42
C ALA A 23 41.63 37.19 -24.21
N ALA A 24 40.41 37.72 -24.35
CA ALA A 24 39.36 37.58 -23.35
C ALA A 24 39.06 36.08 -23.17
N ALA A 25 39.37 35.55 -21.99
CA ALA A 25 38.96 34.22 -21.59
C ALA A 25 37.42 34.19 -21.53
N ALA A 26 36.79 33.48 -22.46
CA ALA A 26 35.38 33.15 -22.38
C ALA A 26 35.19 32.26 -21.15
N THR A 27 34.75 32.86 -20.04
CA THR A 27 34.20 32.12 -18.90
C THR A 27 32.96 31.39 -19.39
N ALA A 28 33.09 30.08 -19.61
CA ALA A 28 31.97 29.18 -19.77
C ALA A 28 31.06 29.35 -18.53
N ALA A 29 29.82 29.78 -18.77
CA ALA A 29 28.80 29.82 -17.74
C ALA A 29 28.65 28.43 -17.11
N PRO A 30 28.39 28.32 -15.79
CA PRO A 30 28.14 27.03 -15.19
C PRO A 30 26.91 26.41 -15.85
N ASP A 31 27.09 25.24 -16.42
CA ASP A 31 26.03 24.38 -16.95
C ASP A 31 25.12 23.94 -15.78
N GLN A 32 24.18 24.80 -15.44
CA GLN A 32 23.20 24.62 -14.35
C GLN A 32 22.00 23.78 -14.79
N ASP A 33 22.04 23.16 -15.97
CA ASP A 33 20.93 22.35 -16.50
C ASP A 33 21.25 20.86 -16.64
N ARG A 34 22.21 20.36 -15.83
CA ARG A 34 22.20 18.94 -15.47
C ARG A 34 21.19 18.71 -14.35
N ARG A 35 19.90 18.89 -14.67
CA ARG A 35 18.83 18.26 -13.90
C ARG A 35 19.12 16.77 -13.93
N THR A 36 19.66 16.24 -12.84
CA THR A 36 19.63 14.83 -12.53
C THR A 36 18.20 14.38 -12.82
N ALA A 37 18.01 13.52 -13.84
CA ALA A 37 16.74 12.85 -14.02
C ALA A 37 16.34 12.29 -12.65
N PRO A 38 15.09 12.51 -12.17
CA PRO A 38 14.69 11.93 -10.90
C PRO A 38 14.95 10.44 -11.02
N ALA A 39 15.83 9.91 -10.15
CA ALA A 39 16.00 8.48 -10.01
C ALA A 39 14.60 7.86 -9.96
N ASP A 40 14.30 6.94 -10.89
CA ASP A 40 12.96 6.41 -11.12
C ASP A 40 12.19 6.29 -9.81
N ALA A 41 11.21 7.18 -9.62
CA ALA A 41 10.46 7.24 -8.39
C ALA A 41 9.83 5.86 -8.15
N ARG A 42 10.12 5.24 -7.00
CA ARG A 42 9.63 3.91 -6.68
C ARG A 42 8.10 3.88 -6.83
N PRO A 43 7.51 2.82 -7.42
CA PRO A 43 6.07 2.67 -7.49
C PRO A 43 5.41 2.79 -6.11
N ALA A 44 4.22 3.41 -6.06
CA ALA A 44 3.42 3.52 -4.85
C ALA A 44 3.18 2.12 -4.23
N PRO A 45 3.13 2.01 -2.89
CA PRO A 45 2.89 0.73 -2.23
C PRO A 45 1.53 0.15 -2.63
N CYS A 46 1.47 -1.17 -2.65
CA CYS A 46 0.28 -1.96 -2.94
C CYS A 46 -0.34 -1.67 -4.32
N THR A 47 0.51 -1.55 -5.34
CA THR A 47 0.14 -1.36 -6.75
C THR A 47 0.72 -2.46 -7.65
N GLY A 48 0.15 -2.57 -8.86
CA GLY A 48 0.48 -3.61 -9.86
C GLY A 48 0.01 -5.00 -9.43
N GLU A 49 0.21 -6.01 -10.27
CA GLU A 49 -0.23 -7.39 -9.99
C GLU A 49 0.98 -8.33 -9.90
N TYR A 50 1.03 -9.14 -8.84
CA TYR A 50 2.13 -10.09 -8.68
C TYR A 50 1.97 -11.23 -9.69
N GLN A 51 2.97 -11.41 -10.57
CA GLN A 51 2.92 -12.37 -11.68
C GLN A 51 1.69 -12.18 -12.58
N ASP A 52 1.30 -10.92 -12.81
CA ASP A 52 0.21 -10.52 -13.71
C ASP A 52 -1.14 -11.18 -13.35
N ASP A 53 -1.36 -11.45 -12.06
CA ASP A 53 -2.60 -11.99 -11.52
C ASP A 53 -3.01 -11.26 -10.23
N ALA A 54 -4.06 -10.44 -10.31
CA ALA A 54 -4.61 -9.68 -9.19
C ALA A 54 -4.97 -10.54 -7.96
N ARG A 55 -5.29 -11.84 -8.13
CA ARG A 55 -5.59 -12.74 -6.99
C ARG A 55 -4.36 -12.95 -6.11
N LEU A 56 -3.17 -12.85 -6.69
CA LEU A 56 -1.91 -12.95 -5.97
C LEU A 56 -1.53 -11.64 -5.28
N GLY A 57 -2.37 -10.60 -5.31
CA GLY A 57 -2.12 -9.35 -4.60
C GLY A 57 -1.15 -8.44 -5.34
N PRO A 58 -0.72 -7.32 -4.70
CA PRO A 58 0.00 -6.29 -5.42
C PRO A 58 1.44 -6.69 -5.71
N LYS A 59 1.98 -6.27 -6.86
CA LYS A 59 3.39 -6.48 -7.23
C LYS A 59 4.34 -5.76 -6.27
N HIS A 60 4.01 -4.51 -5.94
CA HIS A 60 4.84 -3.65 -5.12
C HIS A 60 4.26 -3.60 -3.70
N LEU A 61 4.95 -4.17 -2.72
CA LEU A 61 4.58 -4.06 -1.31
C LEU A 61 5.36 -2.92 -0.62
N PRO A 62 4.83 -2.33 0.47
CA PRO A 62 5.60 -1.42 1.32
C PRO A 62 6.79 -2.15 1.95
N ARG A 63 7.86 -1.41 2.22
CA ARG A 63 9.01 -1.86 3.03
C ARG A 63 8.57 -2.03 4.47
N SER A 64 9.29 -2.83 5.24
CA SER A 64 8.92 -3.18 6.61
C SER A 64 8.83 -2.00 7.59
N TRP A 65 9.35 -0.82 7.23
CA TRP A 65 9.28 0.41 8.04
C TRP A 65 8.33 1.47 7.45
N GLU A 66 7.75 1.25 6.27
CA GLU A 66 6.82 2.17 5.64
C GLU A 66 5.44 2.02 6.29
N ALA A 67 5.15 2.88 7.27
CA ALA A 67 3.87 2.90 7.96
C ALA A 67 2.71 3.26 6.99
N PRO A 68 1.50 2.76 7.25
CA PRO A 68 1.17 1.87 8.37
C PRO A 68 1.34 0.39 8.06
N VAL A 69 1.23 0.00 6.79
CA VAL A 69 1.11 -1.42 6.40
C VAL A 69 2.45 -2.16 6.42
N GLY A 70 3.56 -1.51 6.11
CA GLY A 70 4.89 -2.11 6.06
C GLY A 70 5.25 -2.95 7.30
N PRO A 71 5.16 -2.37 8.52
CA PRO A 71 5.37 -3.11 9.76
C PRO A 71 4.44 -4.31 9.97
N LEU A 72 3.20 -4.26 9.46
CA LEU A 72 2.20 -5.32 9.57
C LEU A 72 2.50 -6.51 8.63
N LEU A 73 3.30 -6.31 7.58
CA LEU A 73 3.73 -7.37 6.65
C LEU A 73 4.96 -8.16 7.13
N ARG A 74 5.46 -7.91 8.34
CA ARG A 74 6.56 -8.69 8.89
C ARG A 74 6.19 -10.18 8.95
N ASN A 75 7.08 -11.03 8.43
CA ASN A 75 6.90 -12.48 8.27
C ASN A 75 5.78 -12.91 7.31
N TYR A 76 5.15 -11.99 6.59
CA TYR A 76 4.21 -12.33 5.53
C TYR A 76 4.95 -12.93 4.34
N ARG A 77 4.57 -14.16 3.97
CA ARG A 77 5.04 -14.83 2.77
C ARG A 77 3.82 -15.07 1.87
N ARG A 78 3.67 -14.29 0.81
CA ARG A 78 2.49 -14.26 -0.07
C ARG A 78 1.79 -15.61 -0.33
N THR A 79 2.56 -16.63 -0.69
CA THR A 79 2.07 -17.99 -0.96
C THR A 79 2.62 -19.04 0.02
N GLY A 80 3.17 -18.58 1.14
CA GLY A 80 3.92 -19.41 2.09
C GLY A 80 5.12 -20.07 1.41
N GLY A 81 5.09 -21.40 1.34
CA GLY A 81 6.08 -22.22 0.62
C GLY A 81 5.63 -22.72 -0.76
N LEU A 82 4.44 -22.32 -1.22
CA LEU A 82 3.86 -22.80 -2.49
C LEU A 82 4.26 -21.92 -3.67
N SER A 83 4.26 -22.50 -4.88
CA SER A 83 4.21 -21.70 -6.12
C SER A 83 2.85 -21.01 -6.25
N ALA A 84 2.78 -19.94 -7.06
CA ALA A 84 1.53 -19.23 -7.35
C ALA A 84 0.44 -20.17 -7.89
N THR A 85 0.78 -21.01 -8.86
CA THR A 85 -0.16 -22.00 -9.43
C THR A 85 -0.66 -22.99 -8.39
N ALA A 86 0.23 -23.54 -7.54
CA ALA A 86 -0.18 -24.48 -6.49
C ALA A 86 -1.03 -23.80 -5.41
N PHE A 87 -0.73 -22.54 -5.09
CA PHE A 87 -1.51 -21.74 -4.16
C PHE A 87 -2.94 -21.52 -4.68
N LEU A 88 -3.08 -21.08 -5.94
CA LEU A 88 -4.39 -20.84 -6.55
C LEU A 88 -5.17 -22.15 -6.73
N ALA A 89 -4.54 -23.24 -7.17
CA ALA A 89 -5.19 -24.54 -7.26
C ALA A 89 -5.78 -24.99 -5.90
N ARG A 90 -5.05 -24.71 -4.81
CA ARG A 90 -5.48 -25.04 -3.44
C ARG A 90 -6.61 -24.14 -2.94
N TYR A 91 -6.50 -22.83 -3.14
CA TYR A 91 -7.31 -21.84 -2.43
C TYR A 91 -8.32 -21.08 -3.29
N TRP A 92 -8.24 -21.18 -4.61
CA TRP A 92 -9.18 -20.56 -5.54
C TRP A 92 -10.12 -21.62 -6.10
N LYS A 93 -11.38 -21.25 -6.28
CA LYS A 93 -12.40 -21.97 -7.02
C LYS A 93 -12.68 -21.14 -8.27
N ASP A 94 -12.55 -21.73 -9.45
CA ASP A 94 -12.98 -21.08 -10.69
C ASP A 94 -14.51 -21.03 -10.78
N GLU A 95 -15.00 -20.17 -11.67
CA GLU A 95 -16.43 -20.08 -11.96
C GLU A 95 -16.90 -21.39 -12.60
N ASP A 96 -18.03 -21.88 -12.12
CA ASP A 96 -18.66 -23.10 -12.61
C ASP A 96 -20.19 -22.92 -12.58
N PRO A 97 -20.97 -23.87 -13.17
CA PRO A 97 -22.43 -23.80 -13.12
C PRO A 97 -23.03 -23.78 -11.70
N GLN A 98 -22.25 -24.11 -10.67
CA GLN A 98 -22.68 -24.12 -9.28
C GLN A 98 -22.41 -22.79 -8.56
N GLY A 99 -21.67 -21.86 -9.17
CA GLY A 99 -21.50 -20.51 -8.65
C GLY A 99 -20.25 -19.77 -9.14
N PRO A 100 -20.11 -18.50 -8.73
CA PRO A 100 -19.04 -17.64 -9.20
C PRO A 100 -17.66 -18.13 -8.75
N ALA A 101 -16.63 -17.67 -9.44
CA ALA A 101 -15.26 -17.83 -8.99
C ALA A 101 -15.04 -17.15 -7.63
N GLY A 102 -14.16 -17.69 -6.81
CA GLY A 102 -13.85 -17.09 -5.52
C GLY A 102 -12.85 -17.88 -4.68
N TRP A 103 -12.42 -17.25 -3.59
CA TRP A 103 -11.57 -17.89 -2.60
C TRP A 103 -12.34 -18.95 -1.82
N LYS A 104 -11.69 -20.10 -1.62
CA LYS A 104 -12.10 -21.15 -0.70
C LYS A 104 -11.70 -20.69 0.71
N TYR A 105 -12.63 -20.07 1.42
CA TYR A 105 -12.43 -19.62 2.82
C TYR A 105 -12.48 -20.80 3.80
N PRO A 106 -11.87 -20.67 5.00
CA PRO A 106 -11.92 -21.70 6.03
C PRO A 106 -13.36 -21.94 6.53
N PRO A 107 -13.65 -23.13 7.10
CA PRO A 107 -14.90 -23.36 7.82
C PRO A 107 -14.99 -22.48 9.09
N ASN A 108 -16.11 -22.57 9.80
CA ASN A 108 -16.32 -21.93 11.11
C ASN A 108 -16.06 -20.41 11.10
N ASP A 109 -16.43 -19.71 10.02
CA ASP A 109 -16.15 -18.28 9.84
C ASP A 109 -14.65 -17.91 10.03
N GLY A 110 -13.73 -18.87 9.83
CA GLY A 110 -12.30 -18.68 10.05
C GLY A 110 -11.84 -18.63 11.50
N PHE A 111 -12.72 -18.93 12.47
CA PHE A 111 -12.29 -19.12 13.85
C PHE A 111 -11.47 -20.40 13.99
N ALA A 112 -10.38 -20.33 14.76
CA ALA A 112 -9.55 -21.47 15.08
C ALA A 112 -10.35 -22.49 15.91
N GLU A 113 -9.92 -23.75 15.84
CA GLU A 113 -10.47 -24.83 16.65
C GLU A 113 -9.38 -25.36 17.57
N THR A 114 -9.72 -25.65 18.82
CA THR A 114 -8.83 -26.30 19.79
C THR A 114 -9.59 -27.44 20.43
N ASN A 115 -9.09 -28.67 20.27
CA ASN A 115 -9.70 -29.89 20.82
C ASN A 115 -11.18 -30.08 20.43
N GLY A 116 -11.56 -29.79 19.17
CA GLY A 116 -12.94 -29.93 18.73
C GLY A 116 -13.84 -28.72 19.03
N HIS A 117 -13.32 -27.70 19.72
CA HIS A 117 -14.08 -26.51 20.10
C HIS A 117 -13.62 -25.28 19.32
N VAL A 118 -14.58 -24.62 18.67
CA VAL A 118 -14.35 -23.34 17.98
C VAL A 118 -14.03 -22.27 19.02
N ASP A 119 -12.89 -21.61 18.87
CA ASP A 119 -12.46 -20.49 19.71
C ASP A 119 -13.19 -19.23 19.27
N LYS A 120 -14.42 -19.06 19.77
CA LYS A 120 -15.33 -17.97 19.45
C LYS A 120 -16.22 -17.68 20.67
N HIS A 121 -16.28 -16.44 21.10
CA HIS A 121 -17.13 -15.97 22.20
C HIS A 121 -17.73 -14.60 21.86
N ILE A 122 -18.81 -14.22 22.57
CA ILE A 122 -19.34 -12.86 22.48
C ILE A 122 -18.41 -11.95 23.28
N GLU A 123 -17.96 -10.88 22.65
CA GLU A 123 -17.18 -9.81 23.28
C GLU A 123 -17.93 -8.48 23.08
N VAL A 124 -17.85 -7.56 24.05
CA VAL A 124 -18.30 -6.18 23.87
C VAL A 124 -17.08 -5.32 23.64
N LEU A 125 -16.96 -4.75 22.44
CA LEU A 125 -15.90 -3.80 22.16
C LEU A 125 -16.22 -2.49 22.84
N GLU A 126 -15.30 -1.97 23.64
CA GLU A 126 -15.47 -0.77 24.45
C GLU A 126 -14.93 0.49 23.75
N ARG A 127 -15.42 1.65 24.17
CA ARG A 127 -14.95 2.93 23.62
C ARG A 127 -13.43 3.07 23.77
N GLY A 128 -12.78 3.51 22.69
CA GLY A 128 -11.35 3.75 22.63
C GLY A 128 -10.53 2.54 22.19
N GLU A 129 -11.15 1.36 22.02
CA GLU A 129 -10.50 0.25 21.37
C GLU A 129 -10.12 0.59 19.92
N ASP A 130 -8.92 0.16 19.53
CA ASP A 130 -8.30 0.46 18.25
C ASP A 130 -8.33 -0.77 17.35
N LEU A 131 -8.99 -0.63 16.21
CA LEU A 131 -9.30 -1.70 15.27
C LEU A 131 -8.75 -1.37 13.90
N ASP A 132 -8.46 -2.39 13.10
CA ASP A 132 -8.10 -2.20 11.71
C ASP A 132 -8.66 -3.31 10.80
N ARG A 133 -8.54 -3.09 9.48
CA ARG A 133 -9.02 -4.01 8.45
C ARG A 133 -8.24 -3.86 7.15
N PHE A 134 -7.94 -5.00 6.51
CA PHE A 134 -7.58 -5.07 5.10
C PHE A 134 -8.79 -5.55 4.30
N GLY A 135 -9.54 -4.63 3.71
CA GLY A 135 -10.82 -4.95 3.10
C GLY A 135 -11.75 -3.74 2.99
N SER A 136 -12.66 -3.79 2.01
CA SER A 136 -13.74 -2.81 1.90
C SER A 136 -14.56 -2.71 3.19
N GLU A 137 -15.05 -1.50 3.49
CA GLU A 137 -15.96 -1.19 4.59
C GLU A 137 -17.31 -1.94 4.50
N TYR A 138 -17.66 -2.52 3.34
CA TYR A 138 -18.84 -3.37 3.18
C TYR A 138 -18.64 -4.80 3.73
N GLY A 139 -17.47 -5.09 4.29
CA GLY A 139 -17.19 -6.35 4.99
C GLY A 139 -17.64 -6.35 6.46
N SER A 140 -17.65 -7.54 7.06
CA SER A 140 -18.12 -7.79 8.43
C SER A 140 -17.03 -8.29 9.38
N TYR A 141 -15.76 -8.13 9.03
CA TYR A 141 -14.62 -8.61 9.82
C TYR A 141 -13.66 -7.46 10.12
N LEU A 142 -13.19 -7.37 11.36
CA LEU A 142 -12.11 -6.47 11.79
C LEU A 142 -11.09 -7.29 12.59
N ALA A 143 -10.00 -6.65 13.00
CA ALA A 143 -9.07 -7.18 14.00
C ALA A 143 -8.65 -6.04 14.95
N PRO A 144 -8.11 -6.36 16.13
CA PRO A 144 -7.35 -5.40 16.91
C PRO A 144 -6.22 -4.79 16.06
N ALA A 145 -6.06 -3.48 16.13
CA ALA A 145 -5.05 -2.79 15.35
C ALA A 145 -3.64 -3.27 15.68
N GLY A 146 -2.84 -3.51 14.64
CA GLY A 146 -1.45 -3.95 14.79
C GLY A 146 -1.21 -5.45 14.64
N ASP A 147 -2.27 -6.29 14.60
CA ASP A 147 -2.15 -7.71 14.27
C ASP A 147 -1.47 -7.86 12.89
N ARG A 148 -0.49 -8.77 12.76
CA ARG A 148 0.26 -8.90 11.50
C ARG A 148 -0.62 -9.49 10.41
N TYR A 149 -0.33 -9.18 9.15
CA TYR A 149 -1.10 -9.70 8.03
C TYR A 149 -1.10 -11.24 7.97
N ALA A 150 0.03 -11.87 8.30
CA ALA A 150 0.15 -13.33 8.40
C ALA A 150 -0.70 -13.93 9.53
N GLU A 151 -0.94 -13.17 10.61
CA GLU A 151 -1.77 -13.60 11.74
C GLU A 151 -3.27 -13.53 11.42
N ARG A 152 -3.64 -12.79 10.35
CA ARG A 152 -5.01 -12.64 9.87
C ARG A 152 -5.45 -13.70 8.87
N ALA A 153 -4.52 -14.50 8.36
CA ALA A 153 -4.76 -15.52 7.35
C ALA A 153 -5.66 -15.05 6.19
N LEU A 154 -5.36 -13.87 5.64
CA LEU A 154 -6.06 -13.27 4.49
C LEU A 154 -5.38 -13.65 3.16
N PRO A 155 -6.13 -13.76 2.05
CA PRO A 155 -5.53 -14.00 0.75
C PRO A 155 -4.75 -12.76 0.28
N PRO A 156 -3.75 -12.91 -0.62
CA PRO A 156 -2.94 -11.77 -1.05
C PRO A 156 -3.72 -10.62 -1.68
N GLN A 157 -4.85 -10.92 -2.33
CA GLN A 157 -5.72 -9.95 -2.98
C GLN A 157 -6.26 -8.87 -2.03
N ASN A 158 -6.37 -9.14 -0.72
CA ASN A 158 -6.81 -8.14 0.26
C ASN A 158 -5.82 -6.97 0.43
N LEU A 159 -4.59 -7.09 -0.09
CA LEU A 159 -3.62 -5.98 -0.17
C LEU A 159 -3.74 -5.15 -1.46
N ASN A 160 -4.66 -5.46 -2.36
CA ASN A 160 -4.82 -4.64 -3.57
C ASN A 160 -5.48 -3.31 -3.21
N THR A 161 -4.85 -2.21 -3.63
CA THR A 161 -5.42 -0.87 -3.47
C THR A 161 -6.63 -0.71 -4.39
N ARG A 162 -7.83 -0.57 -3.80
CA ARG A 162 -9.08 -0.27 -4.55
C ARG A 162 -9.40 1.22 -4.60
N ASP A 163 -9.07 1.92 -3.52
CA ASP A 163 -9.18 3.36 -3.41
C ASP A 163 -7.77 3.91 -3.09
N PRO A 164 -7.20 4.79 -3.91
CA PRO A 164 -5.91 5.42 -3.63
C PRO A 164 -5.83 6.14 -2.27
N LYS A 165 -6.97 6.54 -1.69
CA LYS A 165 -7.05 7.10 -0.34
C LYS A 165 -6.66 6.10 0.75
N TYR A 166 -6.85 4.80 0.48
CA TYR A 166 -6.56 3.70 1.39
C TYR A 166 -5.59 2.72 0.73
N PRO A 167 -4.29 3.05 0.64
CA PRO A 167 -3.29 2.14 0.10
C PRO A 167 -3.31 0.78 0.78
N CYS A 168 -3.11 -0.28 0.00
CA CYS A 168 -3.24 -1.67 0.45
C CYS A 168 -4.65 -2.05 0.94
N ASP A 169 -5.63 -1.19 0.68
CA ASP A 169 -6.97 -1.29 1.23
C ASP A 169 -7.01 -1.48 2.75
N TYR A 170 -6.08 -0.79 3.41
CA TYR A 170 -5.95 -0.77 4.86
C TYR A 170 -6.75 0.39 5.44
N HIS A 171 -7.53 0.07 6.48
CA HIS A 171 -8.34 1.02 7.23
C HIS A 171 -8.13 0.80 8.72
N ARG A 172 -8.17 1.88 9.51
CA ARG A 172 -8.06 1.85 10.98
C ARG A 172 -9.19 2.66 11.59
N TYR A 173 -9.69 2.22 12.73
CA TYR A 173 -10.88 2.73 13.37
C TYR A 173 -10.72 2.78 14.88
N LEU A 174 -11.35 3.76 15.52
CA LEU A 174 -11.58 3.76 16.96
C LEU A 174 -13.04 3.41 17.24
N VAL A 175 -13.26 2.64 18.30
CA VAL A 175 -14.61 2.38 18.82
C VAL A 175 -15.10 3.61 19.56
N GLU A 176 -16.24 4.14 19.14
CA GLU A 176 -16.86 5.35 19.71
C GLU A 176 -18.01 5.03 20.66
N GLN A 177 -18.68 3.89 20.45
CA GLN A 177 -19.77 3.40 21.28
C GLN A 177 -19.61 1.90 21.49
N PRO A 178 -19.90 1.36 22.69
CA PRO A 178 -19.78 -0.07 22.90
C PRO A 178 -20.74 -0.89 22.05
N PHE A 179 -20.28 -2.04 21.52
CA PHE A 179 -21.15 -2.97 20.79
C PHE A 179 -20.68 -4.43 20.84
N PRO A 180 -21.62 -5.39 20.84
CA PRO A 180 -21.28 -6.81 20.89
C PRO A 180 -20.84 -7.35 19.52
N VAL A 181 -19.87 -8.25 19.55
CA VAL A 181 -19.29 -8.94 18.39
C VAL A 181 -19.00 -10.41 18.73
N TRP A 182 -18.74 -11.21 17.71
CA TRP A 182 -18.00 -12.46 17.93
C TRP A 182 -16.50 -12.19 17.87
N GLN A 183 -15.75 -12.63 18.89
CA GLN A 183 -14.29 -12.54 18.92
C GLN A 183 -13.66 -13.92 19.17
N GLY A 184 -12.45 -14.13 18.66
CA GLY A 184 -11.71 -15.37 18.83
C GLY A 184 -10.46 -15.46 17.95
N ARG A 185 -9.65 -16.51 18.14
CA ARG A 185 -8.43 -16.73 17.34
C ARG A 185 -8.76 -17.07 15.90
N ILE A 186 -7.89 -16.64 14.98
CA ILE A 186 -7.99 -16.93 13.55
C ILE A 186 -7.33 -18.27 13.22
N ALA A 187 -8.01 -19.13 12.47
CA ALA A 187 -7.46 -20.39 11.98
C ALA A 187 -6.32 -20.17 10.96
N PRO A 188 -5.30 -21.04 10.92
CA PRO A 188 -4.32 -21.03 9.84
C PRO A 188 -5.00 -21.25 8.49
N TRP A 189 -4.80 -20.33 7.54
CA TRP A 189 -5.37 -20.43 6.19
C TRP A 189 -4.54 -19.64 5.16
N PHE A 190 -4.83 -19.81 3.87
CA PHE A 190 -4.11 -19.15 2.76
C PHE A 190 -2.57 -19.19 2.91
N ALA A 191 -2.04 -20.37 3.29
CA ALA A 191 -0.62 -20.61 3.56
C ALA A 191 0.03 -19.67 4.60
N GLN A 192 -0.77 -19.05 5.46
CA GLN A 192 -0.35 -18.25 6.61
C GLN A 192 -0.65 -18.98 7.93
N PRO A 193 0.09 -18.67 9.01
CA PRO A 193 -0.12 -19.30 10.31
C PRO A 193 -1.44 -18.92 10.98
N GLY A 194 -2.05 -17.77 10.65
CA GLY A 194 -3.18 -17.27 11.43
C GLY A 194 -2.77 -16.98 12.88
N GLY A 195 -3.71 -17.16 13.82
CA GLY A 195 -3.47 -17.02 15.26
C GLY A 195 -3.66 -15.61 15.83
N GLY A 196 -3.90 -14.60 14.99
CA GLY A 196 -4.37 -13.29 15.43
C GLY A 196 -5.80 -13.35 15.97
N ARG A 197 -6.35 -12.22 16.37
CA ARG A 197 -7.74 -12.13 16.83
C ARG A 197 -8.60 -11.55 15.72
N GLN A 198 -9.69 -12.23 15.39
CA GLN A 198 -10.73 -11.66 14.53
C GLN A 198 -11.92 -11.19 15.35
N ILE A 199 -12.52 -10.12 14.85
CA ILE A 199 -13.78 -9.57 15.27
C ILE A 199 -14.75 -9.77 14.10
N LYS A 200 -15.86 -10.46 14.33
CA LYS A 200 -16.90 -10.67 13.33
C LYS A 200 -18.21 -10.02 13.78
N LEU A 201 -18.73 -9.15 12.92
CA LEU A 201 -20.04 -8.54 13.09
C LEU A 201 -21.14 -9.56 12.80
N ASP A 202 -22.19 -9.54 13.62
CA ASP A 202 -23.34 -10.44 13.50
C ASP A 202 -24.64 -9.68 13.78
N PRO A 203 -25.58 -9.61 12.82
CA PRO A 203 -26.89 -8.98 13.02
C PRO A 203 -27.69 -9.56 14.19
N ALA A 204 -27.39 -10.78 14.64
CA ALA A 204 -28.01 -11.37 15.83
C ALA A 204 -27.51 -10.75 17.15
N LEU A 205 -26.32 -10.15 17.15
CA LEU A 205 -25.73 -9.44 18.29
C LEU A 205 -26.04 -7.94 18.25
N LEU A 206 -25.97 -7.34 17.06
CA LEU A 206 -26.28 -5.93 16.83
C LEU A 206 -27.19 -5.80 15.61
N ASN A 207 -28.48 -5.59 15.84
CA ASN A 207 -29.45 -5.50 14.77
C ASN A 207 -29.33 -4.16 14.00
N PRO A 208 -29.00 -4.16 12.70
CA PRO A 208 -28.89 -2.94 11.90
C PRO A 208 -30.25 -2.35 11.49
N GLY A 209 -31.35 -3.04 11.78
CA GLY A 209 -32.70 -2.67 11.34
C GLY A 209 -33.08 -3.30 10.00
N ASP A 210 -34.37 -3.19 9.67
CA ASP A 210 -34.95 -3.86 8.51
C ASP A 210 -34.34 -3.39 7.19
N GLY A 211 -34.00 -4.36 6.33
CA GLY A 211 -33.39 -4.09 5.02
C GLY A 211 -31.95 -3.57 5.07
N GLN A 212 -31.37 -3.40 6.26
CA GLN A 212 -30.00 -2.93 6.42
C GLN A 212 -29.04 -4.11 6.61
N ARG A 213 -27.81 -3.93 6.12
CA ARG A 213 -26.74 -4.91 6.29
C ARG A 213 -25.74 -4.37 7.30
N LEU A 214 -25.52 -5.11 8.38
CA LEU A 214 -24.44 -4.82 9.32
C LEU A 214 -23.08 -5.07 8.64
N ASN A 215 -22.28 -4.02 8.55
CA ASN A 215 -20.91 -4.02 8.05
C ASN A 215 -20.15 -2.83 8.67
N VAL A 216 -18.85 -2.70 8.39
CA VAL A 216 -18.05 -1.59 8.92
C VAL A 216 -18.61 -0.23 8.50
N ARG A 217 -19.10 -0.10 7.26
CA ARG A 217 -19.70 1.13 6.77
C ARG A 217 -20.92 1.55 7.61
N TRP A 218 -21.79 0.59 7.94
CA TRP A 218 -22.93 0.82 8.81
C TRP A 218 -22.50 1.32 10.19
N LEU A 219 -21.45 0.72 10.78
CA LEU A 219 -20.92 1.16 12.08
C LEU A 219 -20.39 2.60 12.04
N LEU A 220 -19.74 3.01 10.95
CA LEU A 220 -19.27 4.38 10.74
C LEU A 220 -20.45 5.35 10.61
N ASP A 221 -21.42 5.03 9.75
CA ASP A 221 -22.58 5.89 9.49
C ASP A 221 -23.47 6.07 10.74
N HIS A 222 -23.42 5.13 11.68
CA HIS A 222 -24.19 5.16 12.94
C HIS A 222 -23.35 5.51 14.19
N GLY A 223 -22.08 5.89 14.01
CA GLY A 223 -21.22 6.39 15.09
C GLY A 223 -20.77 5.35 16.11
N TYR A 224 -20.76 4.06 15.76
CA TYR A 224 -20.10 3.01 16.54
C TYR A 224 -18.58 3.02 16.33
N LEU A 225 -18.14 3.39 15.13
CA LEU A 225 -16.73 3.55 14.77
C LEU A 225 -16.47 4.97 14.24
N ALA A 226 -15.24 5.45 14.44
CA ALA A 226 -14.70 6.61 13.74
C ALA A 226 -13.43 6.21 12.98
N PRO A 227 -13.16 6.77 11.77
CA PRO A 227 -11.88 6.57 11.10
C PRO A 227 -10.73 7.11 11.95
N ALA A 228 -9.67 6.32 12.10
CA ALA A 228 -8.45 6.71 12.77
C ALA A 228 -7.33 6.97 11.75
N ALA A 229 -6.34 7.79 12.13
CA ALA A 229 -5.15 7.96 11.31
C ALA A 229 -4.42 6.62 11.16
N ALA A 230 -4.24 6.22 9.90
CA ALA A 230 -3.59 4.97 9.54
C ALA A 230 -2.09 5.04 9.90
#